data_AF-A0A7S2HT53-F1
#
_entry.id   AF-A0A7S2HT53-F1
#
_cell.length_a   1.000
_cell.length_b   1.000
_cell.length_c   1.000
_cell.angle_alpha   90.00
_cell.angle_beta   90.00
_cell.angle_gamma   90.00
#
_symmetry.space_group_name_H-M   'P 1'
#
loop_
_entity.id
_entity.type
_entity.pdbx_description
1 polymer ?
#
loop_
_entity_poly.entity_id
_entity_poly.type
_entity_poly.pdbx_seq_one_letter_code
_entity_poly.pdbx_strand_id
1 'polypeptide(L)'
;FATSAAACLASLHVPGPSRLLASKRRAPKTMPVNYSKWDNIELSDDEDNFHPNIDNNLMIRLQREKRQQREKEEAEKEEELKKKDTDDAKEELERMERMKKLHVGNMCKDKFNSKHEKSSSSQSANPVKQADTKVKVKATDEANFTDGYEAFMAENKEILLEYAAIDEEDEKSEQFVLKHTQLLSEHATGFYLLHCINLQAEGKSREMRKTARQYLLLTYVCDLAKSMPGRDARDAIRPLFKKMLTNEAAAAAFEEHLEKYIEHVKTRAEVRKQEALEEAEGEGEEEYVPLKKGEQVGPGGLDPAEVFESLPKVLQEAFGERSIDALKDALGTMSSEDAQYHMQRCIDSGLWDPQGAGSSSSAEVDDD
;
A
#
# COMPACT_ATOMS: atom_id res chain seq x y z
N PHE A 1 83.50 -14.28 -44.72
CA PHE A 1 84.33 -14.36 -45.94
C PHE A 1 84.71 -15.82 -46.17
N ALA A 2 84.41 -16.34 -47.38
CA ALA A 2 85.09 -17.44 -48.10
C ALA A 2 85.15 -18.86 -47.44
N THR A 3 84.33 -19.82 -47.89
CA THR A 3 84.65 -20.95 -48.83
C THR A 3 85.59 -22.02 -48.26
N SER A 4 85.11 -23.24 -47.95
CA SER A 4 84.96 -24.44 -48.81
C SER A 4 86.22 -25.32 -48.88
N ALA A 5 86.12 -26.59 -48.44
CA ALA A 5 86.44 -27.79 -49.23
C ALA A 5 86.48 -29.09 -48.39
N ALA A 6 86.03 -30.16 -49.04
CA ALA A 6 85.76 -31.53 -48.61
C ALA A 6 86.95 -32.39 -48.13
N ALA A 7 86.63 -33.49 -47.43
CA ALA A 7 87.12 -34.83 -47.76
C ALA A 7 86.23 -35.93 -47.14
N CYS A 8 85.73 -36.83 -48.01
CA CYS A 8 85.01 -38.07 -47.69
C CYS A 8 85.96 -39.23 -47.35
N LEU A 9 85.51 -40.15 -46.49
CA LEU A 9 85.45 -41.62 -46.68
C LEU A 9 85.59 -42.36 -45.34
N ALA A 10 84.53 -43.05 -44.91
CA ALA A 10 84.61 -44.24 -44.06
C ALA A 10 83.36 -45.11 -44.23
N SER A 11 83.58 -46.42 -44.31
CA SER A 11 82.75 -47.43 -44.97
C SER A 11 81.49 -47.89 -44.21
N LEU A 12 80.51 -48.32 -45.01
CA LEU A 12 79.26 -49.00 -44.67
C LEU A 12 79.47 -50.49 -44.39
N HIS A 13 78.81 -51.02 -43.34
CA HIS A 13 78.23 -52.37 -43.38
C HIS A 13 76.99 -52.45 -42.46
N VAL A 14 75.89 -52.98 -43.01
CA VAL A 14 74.49 -52.95 -42.52
C VAL A 14 74.01 -54.42 -42.35
N PRO A 15 72.97 -54.69 -41.52
CA PRO A 15 72.92 -55.80 -40.57
C PRO A 15 72.02 -56.99 -40.98
N GLY A 16 72.09 -58.06 -40.18
CA GLY A 16 71.14 -59.19 -40.19
C GLY A 16 70.20 -59.18 -38.97
N PRO A 17 68.90 -59.53 -39.10
CA PRO A 17 67.93 -59.49 -38.00
C PRO A 17 67.66 -60.88 -37.41
N SER A 18 67.50 -60.98 -36.08
CA SER A 18 66.90 -62.16 -35.43
C SER A 18 66.16 -61.80 -34.14
N ARG A 19 64.83 -61.82 -34.27
CA ARG A 19 63.76 -62.06 -33.28
C ARG A 19 64.09 -61.83 -31.80
N LEU A 20 63.58 -60.72 -31.27
CA LEU A 20 63.28 -60.57 -29.84
C LEU A 20 61.76 -60.53 -29.63
N LEU A 21 61.32 -61.31 -28.66
CA LEU A 21 59.94 -61.52 -28.21
C LEU A 21 59.33 -60.20 -27.71
N ALA A 22 58.38 -59.65 -28.45
CA ALA A 22 57.53 -58.56 -27.95
C ALA A 22 56.39 -59.17 -27.09
N SER A 23 56.46 -59.00 -25.77
CA SER A 23 55.32 -59.26 -24.89
C SER A 23 54.18 -58.30 -25.26
N LYS A 24 53.16 -58.80 -25.94
CA LYS A 24 51.97 -58.02 -26.32
C LYS A 24 51.17 -57.74 -25.06
N ARG A 25 51.43 -56.59 -24.41
CA ARG A 25 50.54 -56.04 -23.37
C ARG A 25 49.17 -55.88 -24.02
N ARG A 26 48.20 -56.70 -23.60
CA ARG A 26 46.80 -56.61 -24.03
C ARG A 26 46.27 -55.28 -23.49
N ALA A 27 46.02 -54.31 -24.36
CA ALA A 27 45.28 -53.11 -23.98
C ALA A 27 43.91 -53.55 -23.40
N PRO A 28 43.40 -52.91 -22.33
CA PRO A 28 42.04 -53.16 -21.88
C PRO A 28 41.12 -52.78 -23.03
N LYS A 29 40.38 -53.76 -23.57
CA LYS A 29 39.28 -53.49 -24.49
C LYS A 29 38.26 -52.67 -23.71
N THR A 30 38.22 -51.36 -23.93
CA THR A 30 37.03 -50.58 -23.61
C THR A 30 35.88 -51.24 -24.35
N MET A 31 34.98 -51.92 -23.64
CA MET A 31 33.76 -52.38 -24.28
C MET A 31 33.08 -51.12 -24.84
N PRO A 32 32.81 -51.06 -26.15
CA PRO A 32 32.10 -49.92 -26.72
C PRO A 32 30.82 -49.72 -25.92
N VAL A 33 30.53 -48.50 -25.51
CA VAL A 33 29.25 -48.19 -24.85
C VAL A 33 28.14 -48.63 -25.79
N ASN A 34 27.33 -49.61 -25.35
CA ASN A 34 26.32 -50.25 -26.19
C ASN A 34 24.95 -49.60 -25.94
N TYR A 35 24.42 -48.92 -26.96
CA TYR A 35 23.09 -48.31 -26.96
C TYR A 35 22.03 -49.18 -27.65
N SER A 36 22.33 -50.43 -27.99
CA SER A 36 21.45 -51.27 -28.81
C SER A 36 20.08 -51.57 -28.19
N LYS A 37 19.94 -51.34 -26.87
CA LYS A 37 18.64 -51.34 -26.17
C LYS A 37 17.62 -50.37 -26.79
N TRP A 38 18.08 -49.27 -27.38
CA TRP A 38 17.22 -48.23 -27.97
C TRP A 38 17.07 -48.34 -29.49
N ASP A 39 17.64 -49.37 -30.14
CA ASP A 39 17.58 -49.51 -31.60
C ASP A 39 16.16 -49.87 -32.12
N ASN A 40 15.33 -50.50 -31.27
CA ASN A 40 14.00 -51.02 -31.64
C ASN A 40 12.85 -50.21 -31.04
N ILE A 41 12.84 -48.88 -31.22
CA ILE A 41 11.75 -48.00 -30.75
C ILE A 41 10.68 -47.86 -31.84
N GLU A 42 9.41 -48.00 -31.44
CA GLU A 42 8.24 -47.79 -32.30
C GLU A 42 7.44 -46.56 -31.85
N LEU A 43 7.50 -45.50 -32.66
CA LEU A 43 6.71 -44.28 -32.50
C LEU A 43 5.51 -44.34 -33.45
N SER A 44 4.28 -44.25 -32.92
CA SER A 44 3.07 -44.19 -33.77
C SER A 44 2.81 -42.81 -34.38
N ASP A 45 3.48 -41.79 -33.88
CA ASP A 45 3.29 -40.39 -34.25
C ASP A 45 4.65 -39.80 -34.63
N ASP A 46 5.29 -40.48 -35.58
CA ASP A 46 6.61 -40.14 -36.07
C ASP A 46 6.46 -39.25 -37.31
N GLU A 47 6.71 -37.95 -37.14
CA GLU A 47 6.45 -36.94 -38.17
C GLU A 47 7.33 -37.13 -39.42
N ASP A 48 8.50 -37.76 -39.26
CA ASP A 48 9.43 -38.05 -40.35
C ASP A 48 8.92 -39.13 -41.32
N ASN A 49 7.92 -39.92 -40.90
CA ASN A 49 7.31 -41.00 -41.68
C ASN A 49 6.01 -40.58 -42.39
N PHE A 50 5.69 -39.28 -42.42
CA PHE A 50 4.51 -38.78 -43.10
C PHE A 50 4.69 -38.70 -44.61
N HIS A 51 3.65 -39.08 -45.36
CA HIS A 51 3.65 -39.04 -46.81
C HIS A 51 2.57 -38.06 -47.32
N PRO A 52 2.87 -37.20 -48.31
CA PRO A 52 1.95 -36.15 -48.79
C PRO A 52 0.55 -36.63 -49.24
N ASN A 53 0.44 -37.90 -49.61
CA ASN A 53 -0.79 -38.52 -50.12
C ASN A 53 -1.49 -39.45 -49.11
N ILE A 54 -1.03 -39.54 -47.87
CA ILE A 54 -1.60 -40.41 -46.84
C ILE A 54 -2.10 -39.54 -45.68
N ASP A 55 -3.30 -39.82 -45.17
CA ASP A 55 -3.82 -39.15 -43.97
C ASP A 55 -3.04 -39.60 -42.72
N ASN A 56 -2.24 -38.69 -42.17
CA ASN A 56 -1.40 -38.93 -41.01
C ASN A 56 -2.22 -39.34 -39.77
N ASN A 57 -3.37 -38.70 -39.53
CA ASN A 57 -4.20 -39.02 -38.36
C ASN A 57 -4.80 -40.41 -38.43
N LEU A 58 -5.24 -40.84 -39.62
CA LEU A 58 -5.73 -42.20 -39.85
C LEU A 58 -4.60 -43.21 -39.68
N MET A 59 -3.41 -42.92 -40.21
CA MET A 59 -2.25 -43.79 -40.12
C MET A 59 -1.78 -43.98 -38.67
N ILE A 60 -1.71 -42.90 -37.88
CA ILE A 60 -1.37 -42.95 -36.44
C ILE A 60 -2.34 -43.87 -35.68
N ARG A 61 -3.65 -43.79 -35.96
CA ARG A 61 -4.67 -44.64 -35.34
C ARG A 61 -4.49 -46.11 -35.72
N LEU A 62 -4.32 -46.41 -37.01
CA LEU A 62 -4.10 -47.78 -37.50
C LEU A 62 -2.83 -48.40 -36.95
N GLN A 63 -1.74 -47.63 -36.83
CA GLN A 63 -0.50 -48.10 -36.23
C GLN A 63 -0.66 -48.40 -34.73
N ARG A 64 -1.37 -47.54 -33.99
CA ARG A 64 -1.70 -47.79 -32.57
C ARG A 64 -2.56 -49.05 -32.40
N GLU A 65 -3.55 -49.26 -33.26
CA GLU A 65 -4.41 -50.45 -33.25
C GLU A 65 -3.62 -51.73 -33.58
N LYS A 66 -2.83 -51.71 -34.65
CA LYS A 66 -1.96 -52.84 -35.03
C LYS A 66 -0.95 -53.16 -33.93
N ARG A 67 -0.46 -52.15 -33.19
CA ARG A 67 0.40 -52.36 -32.02
C ARG A 67 -0.35 -53.06 -30.89
N GLN A 68 -1.52 -52.55 -30.52
CA GLN A 68 -2.36 -53.17 -29.49
C GLN A 68 -2.71 -54.63 -29.83
N GLN A 69 -2.97 -54.93 -31.10
CA GLN A 69 -3.21 -56.29 -31.56
C GLN A 69 -1.98 -57.19 -31.38
N ARG A 70 -0.79 -56.72 -31.81
CA ARG A 70 0.46 -57.46 -31.58
C ARG A 70 0.75 -57.69 -30.10
N GLU A 71 0.56 -56.68 -29.26
CA GLU A 71 0.76 -56.80 -27.82
C GLU A 71 -0.17 -57.85 -27.18
N LYS A 72 -1.43 -57.94 -27.64
CA LYS A 72 -2.37 -58.96 -27.20
C LYS A 72 -1.94 -60.36 -27.63
N GLU A 73 -1.60 -60.54 -28.91
CA GLU A 73 -1.12 -61.83 -29.44
C GLU A 73 0.19 -62.28 -28.77
N GLU A 74 1.11 -61.36 -28.51
CA GLU A 74 2.35 -61.63 -27.78
C GLU A 74 2.07 -62.01 -26.32
N ALA A 75 1.15 -61.32 -25.65
CA ALA A 75 0.76 -61.64 -24.27
C ALA A 75 0.11 -63.03 -24.16
N GLU A 76 -0.77 -63.40 -25.09
CA GLU A 76 -1.38 -64.74 -25.14
C GLU A 76 -0.32 -65.83 -25.31
N LYS A 77 0.63 -65.64 -26.23
CA LYS A 77 1.75 -66.56 -26.44
C LYS A 77 2.66 -66.64 -25.22
N GLU A 78 2.95 -65.51 -24.58
CA GLU A 78 3.74 -65.42 -23.36
C GLU A 78 3.10 -66.24 -22.23
N GLU A 79 1.77 -66.18 -22.07
CA GLU A 79 1.03 -66.99 -21.10
C GLU A 79 1.07 -68.48 -21.43
N GLU A 80 0.94 -68.87 -22.71
CA GLU A 80 1.05 -70.26 -23.13
C GLU A 80 2.44 -70.85 -22.89
N LEU A 81 3.50 -70.08 -23.16
CA LEU A 81 4.89 -70.47 -22.91
C LEU A 81 5.16 -70.59 -21.40
N LYS A 82 4.67 -69.65 -20.58
CA LYS A 82 4.76 -69.73 -19.12
C LYS A 82 4.07 -70.97 -18.53
N LYS A 83 2.94 -71.38 -19.10
CA LYS A 83 2.21 -72.59 -18.65
C LYS A 83 2.96 -73.89 -18.96
N LYS A 84 3.80 -73.92 -19.98
CA LYS A 84 4.56 -75.11 -20.39
C LYS A 84 5.77 -75.38 -19.48
N ASP A 85 6.31 -74.37 -18.79
CA ASP A 85 7.43 -74.41 -17.83
C ASP A 85 8.62 -75.33 -18.22
N THR A 86 8.87 -75.46 -19.52
CA THR A 86 10.05 -76.13 -20.07
C THR A 86 11.18 -75.12 -20.26
N ASP A 87 12.43 -75.58 -20.23
CA ASP A 87 13.59 -74.69 -20.45
C ASP A 87 13.57 -74.06 -21.85
N ASP A 88 13.14 -74.81 -22.87
CA ASP A 88 12.91 -74.30 -24.23
C ASP A 88 11.86 -73.17 -24.27
N ALA A 89 10.82 -73.26 -23.42
CA ALA A 89 9.78 -72.23 -23.34
C ALA A 89 10.30 -70.93 -22.68
N LYS A 90 11.25 -71.04 -21.75
CA LYS A 90 11.92 -69.90 -21.11
C LYS A 90 12.85 -69.19 -22.09
N GLU A 91 13.63 -69.93 -22.87
CA GLU A 91 14.50 -69.34 -23.91
C GLU A 91 13.70 -68.60 -24.98
N GLU A 92 12.56 -69.15 -25.42
CA GLU A 92 11.69 -68.49 -26.39
C GLU A 92 11.01 -67.23 -25.82
N LEU A 93 10.67 -67.25 -24.52
CA LEU A 93 10.16 -66.08 -23.80
C LEU A 93 11.18 -64.94 -23.78
N GLU A 94 12.44 -65.24 -23.44
CA GLU A 94 13.54 -64.26 -23.44
C GLU A 94 13.83 -63.72 -24.84
N ARG A 95 13.70 -64.57 -25.87
CA ARG A 95 13.85 -64.14 -27.27
C ARG A 95 12.74 -63.18 -27.68
N MET A 96 11.49 -63.48 -27.31
CA MET A 96 10.36 -62.59 -27.57
C MET A 96 10.50 -61.26 -26.82
N GLU A 97 10.94 -61.28 -25.56
CA GLU A 97 11.17 -60.07 -24.76
C GLU A 97 12.30 -59.20 -25.35
N ARG A 98 13.39 -59.81 -25.83
CA ARG A 98 14.51 -59.10 -26.47
C ARG A 98 14.12 -58.45 -27.80
N MET A 99 13.20 -59.07 -28.55
CA MET A 99 12.74 -58.57 -29.85
C MET A 99 11.53 -57.62 -29.74
N LYS A 100 10.96 -57.46 -28.55
CA LYS A 100 9.80 -56.60 -28.31
C LYS A 100 10.17 -55.14 -28.57
N LYS A 101 9.35 -54.46 -29.38
CA LYS A 101 9.55 -53.06 -29.72
C LYS A 101 9.24 -52.16 -28.52
N LEU A 102 10.09 -51.15 -28.29
CA LEU A 102 9.88 -50.17 -27.23
C LEU A 102 8.87 -49.11 -27.69
N HIS A 103 7.89 -48.80 -26.84
CA HIS A 103 6.91 -47.74 -27.01
C HIS A 103 6.62 -47.08 -25.65
N VAL A 104 5.86 -45.99 -25.63
CA VAL A 104 5.62 -45.20 -24.41
C VAL A 104 5.08 -46.05 -23.24
N GLY A 105 4.28 -47.08 -23.51
CA GLY A 105 3.66 -47.93 -22.48
C GLY A 105 4.60 -48.96 -21.84
N ASN A 106 5.72 -49.31 -22.48
CA ASN A 106 6.69 -50.28 -21.94
C ASN A 106 8.06 -49.66 -21.60
N MET A 107 8.35 -48.45 -22.10
CA MET A 107 9.63 -47.78 -21.90
C MET A 107 9.73 -47.11 -20.54
N CYS A 108 8.65 -46.48 -20.07
CA CYS A 108 8.60 -45.73 -18.81
C CYS A 108 7.27 -45.96 -18.10
N LYS A 109 7.24 -45.73 -16.78
CA LYS A 109 6.02 -45.67 -15.97
C LYS A 109 5.96 -44.32 -15.28
N ASP A 110 4.77 -43.77 -15.11
CA ASP A 110 4.58 -42.51 -14.40
C ASP A 110 4.98 -42.67 -12.93
N LYS A 111 6.15 -42.13 -12.55
CA LYS A 111 6.65 -42.18 -11.17
C LYS A 111 6.01 -41.10 -10.29
N PHE A 112 5.66 -39.97 -10.89
CA PHE A 112 5.06 -38.83 -10.20
C PHE A 112 4.14 -38.10 -11.17
N ASN A 113 2.88 -37.91 -10.76
CA ASN A 113 1.90 -37.12 -11.50
C ASN A 113 1.29 -36.13 -10.51
N SER A 114 1.81 -34.89 -10.50
CA SER A 114 1.21 -33.80 -9.73
C SER A 114 0.32 -33.00 -10.66
N LYS A 115 -0.98 -33.20 -10.53
CA LYS A 115 -1.95 -32.22 -10.99
C LYS A 115 -2.03 -31.13 -9.94
N HIS A 116 -1.45 -29.97 -10.21
CA HIS A 116 -1.71 -28.78 -9.41
C HIS A 116 -3.10 -28.23 -9.76
N GLU A 117 -4.15 -28.95 -9.39
CA GLU A 117 -5.42 -28.29 -9.06
C GLU A 117 -5.12 -27.39 -7.85
N LYS A 118 -5.67 -26.18 -7.79
CA LYS A 118 -5.43 -25.23 -6.69
C LYS A 118 -5.78 -25.90 -5.36
N SER A 119 -4.78 -26.44 -4.67
CA SER A 119 -4.95 -27.20 -3.45
C SER A 119 -5.22 -26.24 -2.29
N SER A 120 -6.35 -26.45 -1.60
CA SER A 120 -6.51 -26.01 -0.22
C SER A 120 -5.34 -26.56 0.60
N SER A 121 -4.57 -25.68 1.23
CA SER A 121 -3.37 -26.02 2.01
C SER A 121 -3.71 -26.97 3.17
N SER A 122 -3.01 -28.09 3.25
CA SER A 122 -3.02 -29.01 4.39
C SER A 122 -2.41 -28.36 5.65
N GLN A 123 -2.99 -28.65 6.82
CA GLN A 123 -2.74 -28.01 8.13
C GLN A 123 -1.35 -28.25 8.75
N SER A 124 -0.36 -28.79 8.04
CA SER A 124 0.93 -29.19 8.64
C SER A 124 2.15 -28.48 8.07
N ALA A 125 1.97 -27.59 7.10
CA ALA A 125 2.91 -26.50 6.88
C ALA A 125 2.26 -25.27 7.51
N ASN A 126 2.97 -24.59 8.43
CA ASN A 126 2.72 -23.18 8.70
C ASN A 126 3.58 -22.39 7.71
N PRO A 127 3.20 -22.21 6.42
CA PRO A 127 3.56 -20.95 5.81
C PRO A 127 2.82 -19.91 6.64
N VAL A 128 3.54 -18.91 7.15
CA VAL A 128 2.89 -17.66 7.54
C VAL A 128 2.18 -17.20 6.28
N LYS A 129 0.89 -17.53 6.18
CA LYS A 129 0.00 -16.95 5.20
C LYS A 129 0.02 -15.48 5.55
N GLN A 130 0.84 -14.69 4.84
CA GLN A 130 0.34 -13.40 4.42
C GLN A 130 -0.88 -13.75 3.59
N ALA A 131 -2.01 -13.89 4.28
CA ALA A 131 -3.27 -13.99 3.60
C ALA A 131 -3.29 -12.77 2.69
N ASP A 132 -3.46 -12.98 1.39
CA ASP A 132 -4.15 -12.02 0.56
C ASP A 132 -5.57 -11.88 1.16
N THR A 133 -5.64 -11.27 2.35
CA THR A 133 -6.86 -10.79 2.95
C THR A 133 -7.39 -9.86 1.91
N LYS A 134 -8.51 -10.25 1.27
CA LYS A 134 -9.27 -9.38 0.39
C LYS A 134 -9.26 -8.00 1.02
N VAL A 135 -8.62 -7.04 0.37
CA VAL A 135 -8.53 -5.68 0.92
C VAL A 135 -9.94 -5.13 0.77
N LYS A 136 -10.73 -5.28 1.83
CA LYS A 136 -11.96 -4.52 1.98
C LYS A 136 -11.53 -3.16 2.45
N VAL A 137 -12.07 -2.11 1.83
CA VAL A 137 -12.05 -0.78 2.44
C VAL A 137 -12.66 -0.98 3.82
N LYS A 138 -11.86 -0.86 4.88
CA LYS A 138 -12.36 -0.99 6.25
C LYS A 138 -13.33 0.16 6.44
N ALA A 139 -14.63 -0.13 6.50
CA ALA A 139 -15.61 0.82 6.96
C ALA A 139 -15.34 1.01 8.45
N THR A 140 -14.86 2.19 8.82
CA THR A 140 -14.72 2.58 10.22
C THR A 140 -16.06 3.17 10.65
N ASP A 141 -16.67 2.66 11.71
CA ASP A 141 -17.83 3.31 12.32
C ASP A 141 -17.43 4.75 12.73
N GLU A 142 -18.30 5.74 12.54
CA GLU A 142 -18.01 7.17 12.83
C GLU A 142 -17.45 7.39 14.25
N ALA A 143 -17.84 6.54 15.21
CA ALA A 143 -17.37 6.57 16.59
C ALA A 143 -15.90 6.12 16.78
N ASN A 144 -15.36 5.28 15.88
CA ASN A 144 -14.01 4.72 15.96
C ASN A 144 -13.10 5.23 14.82
N PHE A 145 -13.47 6.33 14.13
CA PHE A 145 -12.72 6.88 13.01
C PHE A 145 -11.27 7.27 13.37
N THR A 146 -11.03 7.64 14.63
CA THR A 146 -9.71 8.01 15.16
C THR A 146 -8.86 6.81 15.58
N ASP A 147 -9.48 5.65 15.81
CA ASP A 147 -8.79 4.49 16.37
C ASP A 147 -7.82 3.91 15.35
N GLY A 148 -6.52 3.95 15.68
CA GLY A 148 -5.45 3.46 14.82
C GLY A 148 -5.00 4.42 13.73
N TYR A 149 -5.52 5.66 13.66
CA TYR A 149 -5.05 6.68 12.72
C TYR A 149 -3.56 7.00 12.93
N GLU A 150 -3.12 7.19 14.18
CA GLU A 150 -1.72 7.49 14.50
C GLU A 150 -0.75 6.37 14.07
N ALA A 151 -1.13 5.12 14.32
CA ALA A 151 -0.33 3.96 13.92
C ALA A 151 -0.27 3.84 12.39
N PHE A 152 -1.40 4.04 11.70
CA PHE A 152 -1.45 4.07 10.24
C PHE A 152 -0.55 5.17 9.68
N MET A 153 -0.59 6.37 10.26
CA MET A 153 0.26 7.48 9.86
C MET A 153 1.73 7.18 10.10
N ALA A 154 2.11 6.60 11.23
CA ALA A 154 3.51 6.26 11.54
C ALA A 154 4.13 5.32 10.49
N GLU A 155 3.36 4.35 9.99
CA GLU A 155 3.84 3.37 9.01
C GLU A 155 3.75 3.85 7.55
N ASN A 156 2.76 4.69 7.22
CA ASN A 156 2.40 5.00 5.83
C ASN A 156 2.67 6.46 5.43
N LYS A 157 3.19 7.32 6.32
CA LYS A 157 3.42 8.75 6.04
C LYS A 157 4.25 9.01 4.79
N GLU A 158 5.35 8.27 4.60
CA GLU A 158 6.22 8.45 3.43
C GLU A 158 5.46 8.10 2.14
N ILE A 159 4.74 6.98 2.14
CA ILE A 159 3.94 6.51 1.00
C ILE A 159 2.82 7.51 0.65
N LEU A 160 2.16 8.08 1.68
CA LEU A 160 1.12 9.09 1.50
C LEU A 160 1.66 10.36 0.84
N LEU A 161 2.83 10.84 1.27
CA LEU A 161 3.48 12.03 0.70
C LEU A 161 3.98 11.76 -0.73
N GLU A 162 4.54 10.58 -1.00
CA GLU A 162 4.95 10.18 -2.34
C GLU A 162 3.77 10.16 -3.31
N TYR A 163 2.62 9.63 -2.88
CA TYR A 163 1.40 9.63 -3.69
C TYR A 163 0.87 11.05 -3.93
N ALA A 164 0.85 11.91 -2.90
CA ALA A 164 0.44 13.32 -3.04
C ALA A 164 1.31 14.10 -4.04
N ALA A 165 2.59 13.72 -4.18
CA ALA A 165 3.52 14.38 -5.08
C ALA A 165 3.33 14.01 -6.56
N ILE A 166 2.57 12.94 -6.87
CA ILE A 166 2.29 12.52 -8.24
C ILE A 166 1.45 13.58 -8.95
N ASP A 167 1.92 14.02 -10.12
CA ASP A 167 1.26 15.03 -10.94
C ASP A 167 0.08 14.44 -11.73
N GLU A 168 -0.39 15.11 -12.79
CA GLU A 168 -1.49 14.69 -13.69
C GLU A 168 -1.24 13.38 -14.49
N GLU A 169 -0.31 12.54 -14.06
CA GLU A 169 0.00 11.25 -14.66
C GLU A 169 -0.87 10.14 -14.03
N ASP A 170 -2.06 9.94 -14.59
CA ASP A 170 -3.04 8.97 -14.10
C ASP A 170 -2.50 7.52 -14.09
N GLU A 171 -1.67 7.14 -15.07
CA GLU A 171 -1.05 5.79 -15.12
C GLU A 171 -0.10 5.53 -13.95
N LYS A 172 0.68 6.55 -13.54
CA LYS A 172 1.57 6.44 -12.37
C LYS A 172 0.75 6.32 -11.09
N SER A 173 -0.32 7.10 -11.00
CA SER A 173 -1.26 7.06 -9.87
C SER A 173 -1.91 5.67 -9.75
N GLU A 174 -2.35 5.08 -10.87
CA GLU A 174 -2.89 3.72 -10.92
C GLU A 174 -1.89 2.68 -10.40
N GLN A 175 -0.67 2.69 -10.94
CA GLN A 175 0.38 1.73 -10.56
C GLN A 175 0.78 1.88 -9.09
N PHE A 176 0.80 3.11 -8.58
CA PHE A 176 1.13 3.40 -7.20
C PHE A 176 0.08 2.83 -6.24
N VAL A 177 -1.21 3.05 -6.50
CA VAL A 177 -2.30 2.50 -5.67
C VAL A 177 -2.35 0.98 -5.75
N LEU A 178 -2.06 0.38 -6.91
CA LEU A 178 -1.95 -1.08 -7.06
C LEU A 178 -0.79 -1.67 -6.25
N LYS A 179 0.34 -0.96 -6.16
CA LYS A 179 1.50 -1.38 -5.37
C LYS A 179 1.28 -1.15 -3.86
N HIS A 180 0.65 -0.04 -3.51
CA HIS A 180 0.44 0.42 -2.13
C HIS A 180 -1.05 0.35 -1.76
N THR A 181 -1.59 -0.86 -1.68
CA THR A 181 -3.03 -1.07 -1.45
C THR A 181 -3.51 -0.67 -0.05
N GLN A 182 -2.59 -0.39 0.87
CA GLN A 182 -2.87 0.16 2.21
C GLN A 182 -3.50 1.56 2.15
N LEU A 183 -3.29 2.27 1.04
CA LEU A 183 -3.90 3.56 0.76
C LEU A 183 -5.42 3.48 0.59
N LEU A 184 -5.99 2.30 0.30
CA LEU A 184 -7.44 2.10 0.18
C LEU A 184 -8.12 2.03 1.56
N SER A 185 -7.97 3.11 2.33
CA SER A 185 -8.50 3.26 3.69
C SER A 185 -9.10 4.65 3.89
N GLU A 186 -10.05 4.76 4.81
CA GLU A 186 -10.68 6.04 5.16
C GLU A 186 -9.70 7.00 5.86
N HIS A 187 -8.72 6.44 6.58
CA HIS A 187 -7.61 7.21 7.17
C HIS A 187 -6.76 7.91 6.11
N ALA A 188 -6.46 7.25 4.98
CA ALA A 188 -5.69 7.86 3.90
C ALA A 188 -6.48 9.02 3.26
N THR A 189 -7.79 8.85 3.00
CA THR A 189 -8.63 9.93 2.48
C THR A 189 -8.73 11.11 3.45
N GLY A 190 -8.83 10.84 4.76
CA GLY A 190 -8.82 11.88 5.80
C GLY A 190 -7.50 12.64 5.87
N PHE A 191 -6.36 11.95 5.73
CA PHE A 191 -5.04 12.59 5.66
C PHE A 191 -4.95 13.59 4.51
N TYR A 192 -5.35 13.21 3.29
CA TYR A 192 -5.25 14.12 2.14
C TYR A 192 -6.18 15.33 2.26
N LEU A 193 -7.37 15.16 2.84
CA LEU A 193 -8.28 16.28 3.11
C LEU A 193 -7.62 17.34 4.02
N LEU A 194 -7.04 16.90 5.14
CA LEU A 194 -6.31 17.79 6.05
C LEU A 194 -5.05 18.37 5.40
N HIS A 195 -4.32 17.56 4.62
CA HIS A 195 -3.12 18.01 3.93
C HIS A 195 -3.42 19.10 2.90
N CYS A 196 -4.53 18.99 2.15
CA CYS A 196 -4.98 20.04 1.23
C CYS A 196 -5.24 21.37 1.94
N ILE A 197 -5.89 21.35 3.11
CA ILE A 197 -6.15 22.56 3.91
C ILE A 197 -4.85 23.18 4.39
N ASN A 198 -3.91 22.37 4.89
CA ASN A 198 -2.60 22.85 5.36
C ASN A 198 -1.79 23.47 4.22
N LEU A 199 -1.74 22.83 3.04
CA LEU A 199 -1.06 23.37 1.86
C LEU A 199 -1.67 24.69 1.39
N GLN A 200 -2.99 24.84 1.50
CA GLN A 200 -3.69 26.08 1.18
C GLN A 200 -3.36 27.18 2.20
N ALA A 201 -3.28 26.86 3.50
CA ALA A 201 -2.84 27.79 4.54
C ALA A 201 -1.38 28.24 4.35
N GLU A 202 -0.50 27.35 3.87
CA GLU A 202 0.88 27.66 3.49
C GLU A 202 1.00 28.45 2.17
N GLY A 203 -0.09 28.62 1.41
CA GLY A 203 -0.11 29.32 0.13
C GLY A 203 0.44 28.51 -1.06
N LYS A 204 0.63 27.19 -0.92
CA LYS A 204 1.18 26.31 -1.96
C LYS A 204 0.10 25.77 -2.90
N SER A 205 -0.56 26.67 -3.63
CA SER A 205 -1.74 26.33 -4.45
C SER A 205 -1.50 25.23 -5.51
N ARG A 206 -0.28 25.15 -6.06
CA ARG A 206 0.08 24.11 -7.05
C ARG A 206 0.14 22.72 -6.42
N GLU A 207 0.75 22.60 -5.24
CA GLU A 207 0.85 21.33 -4.51
C GLU A 207 -0.50 20.89 -3.96
N MET A 208 -1.32 21.85 -3.50
CA MET A 208 -2.70 21.60 -3.11
C MET A 208 -3.51 21.01 -4.28
N ARG A 209 -3.43 21.56 -5.50
CA ARG A 209 -4.15 21.01 -6.67
C ARG A 209 -3.76 19.56 -6.95
N LYS A 210 -2.46 19.24 -6.90
CA LYS A 210 -1.96 17.86 -7.06
C LYS A 210 -2.53 16.94 -5.99
N THR A 211 -2.41 17.32 -4.73
CA THR A 211 -2.93 16.56 -3.59
C THR A 211 -4.45 16.35 -3.69
N ALA A 212 -5.20 17.38 -4.10
CA ALA A 212 -6.64 17.34 -4.31
C ALA A 212 -7.04 16.35 -5.42
N ARG A 213 -6.30 16.31 -6.53
CA ARG A 213 -6.51 15.32 -7.59
C ARG A 213 -6.31 13.90 -7.06
N GLN A 214 -5.22 13.68 -6.33
CA GLN A 214 -4.89 12.37 -5.77
C GLN A 214 -5.91 11.90 -4.72
N TYR A 215 -6.39 12.82 -3.88
CA TYR A 215 -7.51 12.59 -2.95
C TYR A 215 -8.78 12.14 -3.67
N LEU A 216 -9.19 12.85 -4.73
CA LEU A 216 -10.41 12.51 -5.48
C LEU A 216 -10.31 11.16 -6.18
N LEU A 217 -9.16 10.86 -6.80
CA LEU A 217 -8.92 9.55 -7.41
C LEU A 217 -9.08 8.43 -6.37
N LEU A 218 -8.46 8.59 -5.20
CA LEU A 218 -8.54 7.59 -4.14
C LEU A 218 -9.96 7.44 -3.59
N THR A 219 -10.68 8.55 -3.41
CA THR A 219 -12.08 8.56 -2.96
C THR A 219 -12.98 7.83 -3.95
N TYR A 220 -12.82 8.08 -5.26
CA TYR A 220 -13.59 7.40 -6.30
C TYR A 220 -13.31 5.89 -6.34
N VAL A 221 -12.06 5.46 -6.11
CA VAL A 221 -11.74 4.03 -5.99
C VAL A 221 -12.45 3.42 -4.78
N CYS A 222 -12.41 4.10 -3.63
CA CYS A 222 -13.09 3.65 -2.41
C CYS A 222 -14.61 3.57 -2.59
N ASP A 223 -15.24 4.55 -3.24
CA ASP A 223 -16.68 4.57 -3.50
C ASP A 223 -17.09 3.48 -4.48
N LEU A 224 -16.31 3.27 -5.54
CA LEU A 224 -16.55 2.17 -6.48
C LEU A 224 -16.39 0.82 -5.79
N ALA A 225 -15.41 0.66 -4.91
CA ALA A 225 -15.24 -0.55 -4.10
C ALA A 225 -16.42 -0.77 -3.15
N LYS A 226 -16.95 0.28 -2.51
CA LYS A 226 -18.16 0.22 -1.67
C LYS A 226 -19.38 -0.23 -2.48
N SER A 227 -19.50 0.20 -3.73
CA SER A 227 -20.59 -0.20 -4.63
C SER A 227 -20.54 -1.67 -5.11
N MET A 228 -19.40 -2.36 -4.96
CA MET A 228 -19.19 -3.74 -5.40
C MET A 228 -18.98 -4.70 -4.21
N PRO A 229 -20.03 -5.00 -3.42
CA PRO A 229 -19.90 -5.85 -2.24
C PRO A 229 -19.44 -7.28 -2.61
N GLY A 230 -18.40 -7.77 -1.94
CA GLY A 230 -17.87 -9.13 -2.11
C GLY A 230 -16.65 -9.26 -3.04
N ARG A 231 -16.35 -8.22 -3.84
CA ARG A 231 -15.08 -8.06 -4.55
C ARG A 231 -14.00 -7.43 -3.66
N ASP A 232 -12.75 -7.61 -4.06
CA ASP A 232 -11.62 -6.91 -3.45
C ASP A 232 -11.62 -5.44 -3.91
N ALA A 233 -11.29 -4.49 -3.04
CA ALA A 233 -11.17 -3.08 -3.41
C ALA A 233 -10.15 -2.85 -4.53
N ARG A 234 -9.14 -3.73 -4.64
CA ARG A 234 -8.15 -3.72 -5.73
C ARG A 234 -8.79 -3.88 -7.12
N ASP A 235 -9.90 -4.60 -7.20
CA ASP A 235 -10.62 -4.81 -8.48
C ASP A 235 -11.28 -3.53 -8.98
N ALA A 236 -11.51 -2.54 -8.12
CA ALA A 236 -12.12 -1.27 -8.48
C ALA A 236 -11.12 -0.28 -9.13
N ILE A 237 -9.82 -0.46 -8.91
CA ILE A 237 -8.77 0.46 -9.40
C ILE A 237 -8.78 0.51 -10.93
N ARG A 238 -8.45 -0.61 -11.60
CA ARG A 238 -8.27 -0.63 -13.06
C ARG A 238 -9.51 -0.19 -13.85
N PRO A 239 -10.74 -0.62 -13.48
CA PRO A 239 -11.94 -0.17 -14.17
C PRO A 239 -12.16 1.35 -14.10
N LEU A 240 -11.83 1.98 -12.97
CA LEU A 240 -11.95 3.42 -12.81
C LEU A 240 -11.01 4.17 -13.76
N PHE A 241 -9.71 3.88 -13.70
CA PHE A 241 -8.71 4.54 -14.56
C PHE A 241 -8.97 4.27 -16.05
N LYS A 242 -9.38 3.06 -16.42
CA LYS A 242 -9.80 2.75 -17.79
C LYS A 242 -11.01 3.57 -18.23
N LYS A 243 -12.00 3.77 -17.35
CA LYS A 243 -13.19 4.59 -17.65
C LYS A 243 -12.80 6.05 -17.87
N MET A 244 -11.89 6.57 -17.05
CA MET A 244 -11.34 7.92 -17.18
C MET A 244 -10.58 8.13 -18.49
N LEU A 245 -9.81 7.14 -18.94
CA LEU A 245 -9.07 7.19 -20.21
C LEU A 245 -9.95 7.03 -21.46
N THR A 246 -11.02 6.24 -21.38
CA THR A 246 -11.85 5.90 -22.55
C THR A 246 -13.05 6.81 -22.76
N ASN A 247 -13.50 7.51 -21.72
CA ASN A 247 -14.69 8.35 -21.77
C ASN A 247 -14.35 9.81 -21.42
N GLU A 248 -14.30 10.66 -22.43
CA GLU A 248 -14.01 12.08 -22.30
C GLU A 248 -15.02 12.81 -21.41
N ALA A 249 -16.30 12.43 -21.45
CA ALA A 249 -17.31 13.02 -20.57
C ALA A 249 -17.07 12.67 -19.09
N ALA A 250 -16.53 11.48 -18.81
CA ALA A 250 -16.15 11.09 -17.45
C ALA A 250 -14.90 11.87 -16.98
N ALA A 251 -13.93 12.09 -17.87
CA ALA A 251 -12.76 12.91 -17.59
C ALA A 251 -13.14 14.38 -17.31
N ALA A 252 -14.02 14.96 -18.13
CA ALA A 252 -14.50 16.33 -17.92
C ALA A 252 -15.28 16.48 -16.60
N ALA A 253 -16.14 15.51 -16.27
CA ALA A 253 -16.90 15.53 -15.00
C ALA A 253 -15.98 15.42 -13.77
N PHE A 254 -14.87 14.67 -13.88
CA PHE A 254 -13.87 14.61 -12.81
C PHE A 254 -13.14 15.95 -12.64
N GLU A 255 -12.73 16.59 -13.74
CA GLU A 255 -12.05 17.89 -13.67
C GLU A 255 -12.98 18.98 -13.11
N GLU A 256 -14.28 18.96 -13.46
CA GLU A 256 -15.28 19.84 -12.85
C GLU A 256 -15.40 19.60 -11.34
N HIS A 257 -15.38 18.33 -10.90
CA HIS A 257 -15.41 18.00 -9.47
C HIS A 257 -14.12 18.43 -8.76
N LEU A 258 -12.96 18.31 -9.41
CA LEU A 258 -11.69 18.80 -8.89
C LEU A 258 -11.73 20.30 -8.64
N GLU A 259 -12.22 21.10 -9.58
CA GLU A 259 -12.34 22.55 -9.40
C GLU A 259 -13.30 22.92 -8.25
N LYS A 260 -14.46 22.27 -8.17
CA LYS A 260 -15.41 22.47 -7.05
C LYS A 260 -14.80 22.11 -5.70
N TYR A 261 -14.04 21.03 -5.64
CA TYR A 261 -13.36 20.61 -4.42
C TYR A 261 -12.25 21.60 -4.04
N ILE A 262 -11.49 22.11 -5.01
CA ILE A 262 -10.47 23.15 -4.76
C ILE A 262 -11.11 24.42 -4.20
N GLU A 263 -12.26 24.84 -4.75
CA GLU A 263 -13.02 25.97 -4.22
C GLU A 263 -13.46 25.72 -2.77
N HIS A 264 -13.99 24.53 -2.47
CA HIS A 264 -14.38 24.15 -1.12
C HIS A 264 -13.21 24.16 -0.13
N VAL A 265 -12.03 23.65 -0.53
CA VAL A 265 -10.81 23.68 0.31
C VAL A 265 -10.36 25.11 0.58
N LYS A 266 -10.46 26.01 -0.40
CA LYS A 266 -10.14 27.44 -0.20
C LYS A 266 -11.07 28.08 0.82
N THR A 267 -12.38 27.90 0.67
CA THR A 267 -13.36 28.41 1.64
C THR A 267 -13.11 27.85 3.03
N ARG A 268 -12.81 26.55 3.15
CA ARG A 268 -12.55 25.94 4.47
C ARG A 268 -11.24 26.43 5.09
N ALA A 269 -10.21 26.68 4.30
CA ALA A 269 -8.96 27.25 4.77
C ALA A 269 -9.13 28.72 5.24
N GLU A 270 -9.97 29.50 4.56
CA GLU A 270 -10.33 30.86 4.99
C GLU A 270 -11.08 30.85 6.32
N VAL A 271 -12.08 29.98 6.48
CA VAL A 271 -12.81 29.81 7.75
C VAL A 271 -11.84 29.41 8.87
N ARG A 272 -10.95 28.45 8.63
CA ARG A 272 -9.94 28.04 9.63
C ARG A 272 -8.98 29.17 10.00
N LYS A 273 -8.66 30.05 9.06
CA LYS A 273 -7.85 31.24 9.31
C LYS A 273 -8.60 32.28 10.15
N GLN A 274 -9.90 32.46 9.92
CA GLN A 274 -10.75 33.33 10.71
C GLN A 274 -10.92 32.79 12.14
N GLU A 275 -11.26 31.51 12.29
CA GLU A 275 -11.35 30.83 13.59
C GLU A 275 -10.05 31.00 14.40
N ALA A 276 -8.88 30.80 13.77
CA ALA A 276 -7.59 30.98 14.44
C ALA A 276 -7.25 32.44 14.79
N LEU A 277 -7.79 33.42 14.04
CA LEU A 277 -7.64 34.84 14.34
C LEU A 277 -8.56 35.24 15.50
N GLU A 278 -9.81 34.79 15.49
CA GLU A 278 -10.77 35.01 16.57
C GLU A 278 -10.34 34.33 17.87
N GLU A 279 -9.76 33.13 17.81
CA GLU A 279 -9.13 32.47 18.97
C GLU A 279 -7.92 33.26 19.48
N ALA A 280 -7.06 33.77 18.60
CA ALA A 280 -5.92 34.60 19.00
C ALA A 280 -6.33 35.97 19.57
N GLU A 281 -7.44 36.53 19.07
CA GLU A 281 -8.03 37.77 19.58
C GLU A 281 -8.76 37.52 20.91
N GLY A 282 -9.46 36.39 21.06
CA GLY A 282 -10.15 35.97 22.29
C GLY A 282 -9.22 35.50 23.41
N GLU A 283 -8.06 34.90 23.09
CA GLU A 283 -6.98 34.66 24.05
C GLU A 283 -6.25 35.96 24.45
N GLY A 284 -6.36 37.01 23.63
CA GLY A 284 -5.95 38.37 23.96
C GLY A 284 -6.95 39.13 24.86
N GLU A 285 -8.17 38.63 25.03
CA GLU A 285 -9.24 39.27 25.83
C GLU A 285 -9.25 38.86 27.32
N GLU A 286 -8.19 38.25 27.85
CA GLU A 286 -7.85 38.42 29.29
C GLU A 286 -7.02 39.70 29.55
N GLU A 287 -6.65 40.46 28.51
CA GLU A 287 -5.91 41.72 28.64
C GLU A 287 -6.82 42.94 28.37
N TYR A 288 -7.39 43.48 29.46
CA TYR A 288 -8.02 44.80 29.58
C TYR A 288 -9.11 45.13 28.52
N VAL A 289 -10.37 44.79 28.82
CA VAL A 289 -11.52 45.43 28.16
C VAL A 289 -11.61 46.88 28.66
N PRO A 290 -11.40 47.91 27.83
CA PRO A 290 -11.63 49.29 28.24
C PRO A 290 -13.13 49.46 28.45
N LEU A 291 -13.54 49.68 29.70
CA LEU A 291 -14.93 50.02 30.05
C LEU A 291 -15.42 51.16 29.15
N LYS A 292 -16.42 50.90 28.30
CA LYS A 292 -17.08 51.95 27.54
C LYS A 292 -17.95 52.77 28.50
N LYS A 293 -17.69 54.08 28.53
CA LYS A 293 -18.44 55.08 29.29
C LYS A 293 -19.95 54.92 29.03
N GLY A 294 -20.71 54.59 30.06
CA GLY A 294 -22.18 54.45 30.04
C GLY A 294 -22.76 53.04 30.00
N GLU A 295 -21.95 51.97 29.91
CA GLU A 295 -22.47 50.61 29.72
C GLU A 295 -22.79 49.88 31.04
N GLN A 296 -22.26 50.35 32.18
CA GLN A 296 -22.50 49.76 33.49
C GLN A 296 -22.95 50.84 34.48
N VAL A 297 -24.24 50.86 34.81
CA VAL A 297 -24.77 51.73 35.87
C VAL A 297 -24.70 50.99 37.21
N GLY A 298 -24.15 51.67 38.22
CA GLY A 298 -24.10 51.14 39.58
C GLY A 298 -25.49 51.05 40.23
N PRO A 299 -25.57 50.49 41.45
CA PRO A 299 -26.84 50.27 42.16
C PRO A 299 -27.67 51.54 42.40
N GLY A 300 -27.05 52.72 42.36
CA GLY A 300 -27.70 54.04 42.43
C GLY A 300 -27.83 54.77 41.09
N GLY A 301 -27.62 54.07 39.96
CA GLY A 301 -27.80 54.63 38.61
C GLY A 301 -26.67 55.55 38.13
N LEU A 302 -25.53 55.59 38.84
CA LEU A 302 -24.35 56.36 38.44
C LEU A 302 -23.32 55.46 37.74
N ASP A 303 -22.67 55.98 36.71
CA ASP A 303 -21.57 55.29 36.03
C ASP A 303 -20.27 55.36 36.87
N PRO A 304 -19.66 54.21 37.24
CA PRO A 304 -18.40 54.17 37.97
C PRO A 304 -17.24 54.90 37.28
N ALA A 305 -17.18 54.90 35.95
CA ALA A 305 -16.13 55.61 35.23
C ALA A 305 -16.27 57.13 35.35
N GLU A 306 -17.49 57.65 35.24
CA GLU A 306 -17.78 59.09 35.43
C GLU A 306 -17.55 59.55 36.87
N VAL A 307 -17.96 58.73 37.84
CA VAL A 307 -17.73 59.03 39.24
C VAL A 307 -16.23 59.07 39.51
N PHE A 308 -15.46 58.08 39.08
CA PHE A 308 -14.01 58.04 39.27
C PHE A 308 -13.30 59.26 38.68
N GLU A 309 -13.60 59.66 37.44
CA GLU A 309 -13.02 60.85 36.80
C GLU A 309 -13.34 62.15 37.54
N SER A 310 -14.52 62.24 38.16
CA SER A 310 -14.97 63.43 38.89
C SER A 310 -14.48 63.50 40.34
N LEU A 311 -13.85 62.44 40.86
CA LEU A 311 -13.31 62.44 42.21
C LEU A 311 -12.09 63.35 42.34
N PRO A 312 -11.84 63.94 43.51
CA PRO A 312 -10.57 64.57 43.83
C PRO A 312 -9.39 63.63 43.58
N LYS A 313 -8.28 64.15 43.05
CA LYS A 313 -7.08 63.36 42.71
C LYS A 313 -6.57 62.51 43.87
N VAL A 314 -6.65 63.03 45.09
CA VAL A 314 -6.22 62.31 46.31
C VAL A 314 -7.06 61.04 46.53
N LEU A 315 -8.37 61.07 46.22
CA LEU A 315 -9.22 59.89 46.29
C LEU A 315 -8.97 58.94 45.11
N GLN A 316 -8.75 59.48 43.89
CA GLN A 316 -8.39 58.66 42.71
C GLN A 316 -7.11 57.86 42.94
N GLU A 317 -6.09 58.49 43.53
CA GLU A 317 -4.83 57.86 43.90
C GLU A 317 -5.04 56.75 44.95
N ALA A 318 -5.85 57.01 45.99
CA ALA A 318 -6.17 56.00 47.01
C ALA A 318 -6.89 54.76 46.45
N PHE A 319 -7.83 54.96 45.52
CA PHE A 319 -8.49 53.87 44.79
C PHE A 319 -7.53 53.15 43.83
N GLY A 320 -6.62 53.87 43.17
CA GLY A 320 -5.58 53.29 42.32
C GLY A 320 -4.59 52.42 43.08
N GLU A 321 -4.22 52.82 44.30
CA GLU A 321 -3.35 52.06 45.21
C GLU A 321 -4.08 50.91 45.92
N ARG A 322 -5.42 50.83 45.78
CA ARG A 322 -6.29 49.84 46.47
C ARG A 322 -6.09 49.84 47.99
N SER A 323 -5.77 50.99 48.57
CA SER A 323 -5.44 51.13 49.99
C SER A 323 -6.59 51.78 50.76
N ILE A 324 -7.22 51.02 51.64
CA ILE A 324 -8.30 51.51 52.51
C ILE A 324 -7.78 52.57 53.48
N ASP A 325 -6.53 52.46 53.91
CA ASP A 325 -5.93 53.40 54.85
C ASP A 325 -5.61 54.74 54.17
N ALA A 326 -5.11 54.71 52.93
CA ALA A 326 -4.94 55.93 52.11
C ALA A 326 -6.29 56.62 51.84
N LEU A 327 -7.35 55.84 51.65
CA LEU A 327 -8.71 56.38 51.45
C LEU A 327 -9.23 57.07 52.72
N LYS A 328 -9.02 56.48 53.90
CA LYS A 328 -9.40 57.10 55.19
C LYS A 328 -8.62 58.38 55.47
N ASP A 329 -7.33 58.40 55.16
CA ASP A 329 -6.48 59.58 55.34
C ASP A 329 -6.90 60.72 54.38
N ALA A 330 -7.22 60.38 53.14
CA ALA A 330 -7.76 61.33 52.16
C ALA A 330 -9.10 61.92 52.62
N LEU A 331 -10.02 61.10 53.15
CA LEU A 331 -11.31 61.55 53.69
C LEU A 331 -11.15 62.37 54.98
N GLY A 332 -10.15 62.08 55.79
CA GLY A 332 -9.83 62.86 57.00
C GLY A 332 -9.27 64.25 56.72
N THR A 333 -8.72 64.45 55.51
CA THR A 333 -8.14 65.74 55.09
C THR A 333 -9.18 66.72 54.55
N MET A 334 -10.34 66.22 54.12
CA MET A 334 -11.43 67.05 53.58
C MET A 334 -12.54 67.31 54.60
N SER A 335 -13.49 68.18 54.25
CA SER A 335 -14.63 68.48 55.11
C SER A 335 -15.53 67.24 55.26
N SER A 336 -16.22 67.13 56.40
CA SER A 336 -17.13 65.99 56.64
C SER A 336 -18.28 65.92 55.62
N GLU A 337 -18.66 67.06 55.02
CA GLU A 337 -19.74 67.14 54.03
C GLU A 337 -19.27 66.67 52.65
N ASP A 338 -18.06 67.07 52.23
CA ASP A 338 -17.46 66.64 50.96
C ASP A 338 -17.09 65.15 50.98
N ALA A 339 -16.59 64.67 52.12
CA ALA A 339 -16.28 63.25 52.32
C ALA A 339 -17.53 62.37 52.14
N GLN A 340 -18.66 62.78 52.73
CA GLN A 340 -19.93 62.07 52.59
C GLN A 340 -20.47 62.14 51.15
N TYR A 341 -20.37 63.30 50.50
CA TYR A 341 -20.80 63.49 49.12
C TYR A 341 -20.05 62.56 48.15
N HIS A 342 -18.72 62.50 48.23
CA HIS A 342 -17.93 61.63 47.35
C HIS A 342 -18.09 60.15 47.69
N MET A 343 -18.18 59.78 48.97
CA MET A 343 -18.36 58.40 49.38
C MET A 343 -19.72 57.84 48.95
N GLN A 344 -20.79 58.61 49.09
CA GLN A 344 -22.13 58.19 48.65
C GLN A 344 -22.15 57.92 47.14
N ARG A 345 -21.50 58.78 46.34
CA ARG A 345 -21.39 58.56 44.89
C ARG A 345 -20.55 57.34 44.53
N CYS A 346 -19.53 57.01 45.32
CA CYS A 346 -18.76 55.78 45.15
C CYS A 346 -19.61 54.53 45.45
N ILE A 347 -20.51 54.60 46.43
CA ILE A 347 -21.46 53.52 46.72
C ILE A 347 -22.51 53.39 45.62
N ASP A 348 -23.10 54.51 45.21
CA ASP A 348 -24.17 54.56 44.20
C ASP A 348 -23.67 54.14 42.80
N SER A 349 -22.40 54.36 42.50
CA SER A 349 -21.76 53.85 41.28
C SER A 349 -21.20 52.42 41.40
N GLY A 350 -21.23 51.82 42.59
CA GLY A 350 -20.68 50.49 42.83
C GLY A 350 -19.14 50.45 42.89
N LEU A 351 -18.47 51.60 42.91
CA LEU A 351 -17.02 51.72 43.09
C LEU A 351 -16.57 51.37 44.52
N TRP A 352 -17.47 51.49 45.52
CA TRP A 352 -17.22 51.13 46.91
C TRP A 352 -18.40 50.36 47.53
N ASP A 353 -18.13 49.17 48.08
CA ASP A 353 -19.12 48.38 48.80
C ASP A 353 -18.90 48.49 50.33
N PRO A 354 -19.83 49.13 51.07
CA PRO A 354 -19.72 49.27 52.53
C PRO A 354 -19.86 47.94 53.29
N GLN A 355 -20.39 46.88 52.67
CA GLN A 355 -20.57 45.56 53.28
C GLN A 355 -19.41 44.60 53.00
N GLY A 356 -18.53 44.95 52.05
CA GLY A 356 -17.42 44.12 51.61
C GLY A 356 -17.86 43.03 50.63
N ALA A 357 -17.00 42.73 49.64
CA ALA A 357 -17.29 41.81 48.55
C ALA A 357 -17.74 40.41 49.05
N GLY A 358 -19.06 40.19 49.08
CA GLY A 358 -19.61 38.92 49.60
C GLY A 358 -21.14 38.76 49.62
N SER A 359 -21.95 39.79 49.35
CA SER A 359 -23.41 39.65 49.29
C SER A 359 -24.01 40.33 48.06
N SER A 360 -23.76 39.80 46.87
CA SER A 360 -24.50 40.22 45.68
C SER A 360 -25.91 39.63 45.72
N SER A 361 -26.90 40.44 46.08
CA SER A 361 -28.30 40.19 45.73
C SER A 361 -28.44 40.31 44.21
N SER A 362 -28.49 39.18 43.52
CA SER A 362 -28.88 39.13 42.11
C SER A 362 -30.30 39.64 41.96
N ALA A 363 -30.46 40.87 41.49
CA ALA A 363 -31.72 41.35 40.95
C ALA A 363 -31.83 40.79 39.52
N GLU A 364 -32.71 39.80 39.36
CA GLU A 364 -33.19 39.36 38.06
C GLU A 364 -33.75 40.58 37.31
N VAL A 365 -33.22 40.84 36.11
CA VAL A 365 -33.82 41.74 35.14
C VAL A 365 -34.72 40.87 34.27
N ASP A 366 -36.02 40.98 34.50
CA ASP A 366 -37.06 40.52 33.58
C ASP A 366 -36.93 41.29 32.25
N ASP A 367 -36.73 40.56 31.16
CA ASP A 367 -36.76 41.05 29.78
C ASP A 367 -38.21 40.91 29.29
N ASP A 368 -38.85 42.01 28.90
CA ASP A 368 -40.21 42.10 28.31
C ASP A 368 -40.09 42.45 26.81
#